data_AF-A0A658NX48-F1
#
_entry.id   AF-A0A658NX48-F1
#
_cell.length_a   1.000
_cell.length_b   1.000
_cell.length_c   1.000
_cell.angle_alpha   90.00
_cell.angle_beta   90.00
_cell.angle_gamma   90.00
#
_symmetry.space_group_name_H-M   'P 1'
#
loop_
_entity.id
_entity.type
_entity.pdbx_description
1 polymer ?
#
loop_
_entity_poly.entity_id
_entity_poly.type
_entity_poly.pdbx_seq_one_letter_code
_entity_poly.pdbx_strand_id
1 'polypeptide(L)'
;YDPIYLRLLRELCDRHRVHLIADEVAVGFGRTGTLFACEQAGISPDFLCLSKGLTGGYLPLAATLTTERVYQAFYDDYATLRA
;
A
#
# COMPACT_ATOMS: atom_id res chain seq x y z
N TYR A 1 13.52 1.49 -7.98
CA TYR A 1 13.98 2.69 -7.24
C TYR A 1 15.19 2.30 -6.42
N ASP A 2 16.04 3.25 -6.04
CA ASP A 2 17.06 2.94 -5.05
C ASP A 2 16.36 2.66 -3.70
N PRO A 3 16.61 1.52 -3.05
CA PRO A 3 16.03 1.18 -1.74
C PRO A 3 16.26 2.23 -0.65
N ILE A 4 17.36 3.00 -0.71
CA ILE A 4 17.66 4.08 0.24
C ILE A 4 16.62 5.20 0.13
N TYR A 5 16.24 5.60 -1.09
CA TYR A 5 15.26 6.67 -1.30
C TYR A 5 13.92 6.34 -0.64
N LEU A 6 13.43 5.12 -0.82
CA LEU A 6 12.16 4.68 -0.25
C LEU A 6 12.20 4.61 1.28
N ARG A 7 13.33 4.19 1.86
CA ARG A 7 13.51 4.22 3.33
C ARG A 7 13.46 5.63 3.89
N LEU A 8 14.20 6.56 3.30
CA LEU A 8 14.20 7.96 3.72
C LEU A 8 12.81 8.61 3.56
N LEU A 9 12.09 8.26 2.48
CA LEU A 9 10.72 8.70 2.27
C LEU A 9 9.78 8.19 3.37
N ARG A 10 9.87 6.90 3.73
CA ARG A 10 9.07 6.32 4.83
C ARG A 10 9.35 7.04 6.16
N GLU A 11 10.61 7.26 6.50
CA GLU A 11 11.01 7.97 7.72
C GLU A 11 10.46 9.40 7.77
N LEU A 12 10.46 10.12 6.64
CA LEU A 12 9.87 11.46 6.53
C LEU A 12 8.36 11.43 6.68
N CYS A 13 7.67 10.49 6.03
CA CYS A 13 6.23 10.30 6.18
C CYS A 13 5.85 10.06 7.65
N ASP A 14 6.60 9.22 8.37
CA ASP A 14 6.39 8.97 9.79
C ASP A 14 6.59 10.23 10.64
N ARG A 15 7.70 10.94 10.43
CA ARG A 15 8.02 12.18 11.16
C ARG A 15 6.95 13.26 10.98
N HIS A 16 6.41 13.39 9.77
CA HIS A 16 5.46 14.45 9.43
C HIS A 16 4.00 14.00 9.54
N ARG A 17 3.73 12.75 9.96
CA ARG A 17 2.38 12.17 10.04
C ARG A 17 1.64 12.25 8.70
N VAL A 18 2.35 12.01 7.62
CA VAL A 18 1.81 11.95 6.26
C VAL A 18 1.72 10.49 5.84
N HIS A 19 0.62 10.11 5.19
CA HIS A 19 0.46 8.75 4.69
C HIS A 19 1.36 8.48 3.48
N LEU A 20 1.98 7.31 3.45
CA LEU A 20 2.69 6.80 2.29
C LEU A 20 1.78 5.87 1.49
N ILE A 21 1.62 6.15 0.20
CA ILE A 21 0.92 5.28 -0.74
C ILE A 21 1.94 4.64 -1.68
N ALA A 22 1.99 3.32 -1.72
CA ALA A 22 2.74 2.59 -2.74
C ALA A 22 1.78 2.16 -3.87
N ASP A 23 1.99 2.71 -5.07
CA ASP A 23 1.33 2.23 -6.27
C ASP A 23 2.11 1.05 -6.86
N GLU A 24 1.60 -0.15 -6.59
CA GLU A 24 2.21 -1.42 -6.98
C GLU A 24 1.44 -2.12 -8.09
N VAL A 25 0.55 -1.39 -8.77
CA VAL A 25 -0.25 -1.90 -9.88
C VAL A 25 0.63 -2.47 -11.00
N ALA A 26 1.72 -1.80 -11.35
CA ALA A 26 2.62 -2.25 -12.42
C ALA A 26 3.77 -3.13 -11.91
N VAL A 27 4.23 -2.88 -10.68
CA VAL A 27 5.52 -3.38 -10.17
C VAL A 27 5.38 -4.50 -9.12
N GLY A 28 4.18 -4.75 -8.62
CA GLY A 28 3.87 -5.87 -7.73
C GLY A 28 3.76 -7.20 -8.47
N PHE A 29 3.45 -8.25 -7.70
CA PHE A 29 3.33 -9.64 -8.17
C PHE A 29 4.58 -10.15 -8.90
N GLY A 30 5.77 -9.91 -8.33
CA GLY A 30 7.02 -10.49 -8.84
C GLY A 30 7.66 -9.72 -10.00
N ARG A 31 7.04 -8.65 -10.52
CA ARG A 31 7.56 -7.91 -11.68
C ARG A 31 8.99 -7.39 -11.47
N THR A 32 9.34 -7.06 -10.23
CA THR A 32 10.64 -6.48 -9.86
C THR A 32 11.55 -7.45 -9.10
N GLY A 33 11.16 -8.73 -8.96
CA GLY A 33 11.94 -9.78 -8.28
C GLY A 33 11.48 -10.10 -6.84
N THR A 34 10.79 -9.17 -6.18
CA THR A 34 10.09 -9.37 -4.89
C THR A 34 8.58 -9.42 -5.12
N LEU A 35 7.78 -9.84 -4.13
CA LEU A 35 6.32 -9.88 -4.29
C LEU A 35 5.79 -8.46 -4.49
N PHE A 36 6.27 -7.51 -3.69
CA PHE A 36 6.05 -6.08 -3.86
C PHE A 36 7.39 -5.35 -3.96
N ALA A 37 7.49 -4.32 -4.78
CA ALA A 37 8.69 -3.52 -4.96
C ALA A 37 9.12 -2.81 -3.66
N CYS A 38 8.19 -2.41 -2.79
CA CYS A 38 8.48 -1.76 -1.52
C CYS A 38 9.24 -2.67 -0.53
N GLU A 39 9.13 -4.00 -0.67
CA GLU A 39 9.88 -4.98 0.13
C GLU A 39 11.39 -4.84 -0.07
N GLN A 40 11.83 -4.41 -1.25
CA GLN A 40 13.25 -4.20 -1.57
C GLN A 40 13.88 -3.09 -0.70
N ALA A 41 13.05 -2.18 -0.19
CA ALA A 41 13.44 -1.14 0.74
C ALA A 41 13.18 -1.51 2.20
N GLY A 42 12.59 -2.67 2.49
CA GLY A 42 12.25 -3.08 3.85
C GLY A 42 11.21 -2.17 4.52
N ILE A 43 10.33 -1.53 3.74
CA ILE A 43 9.30 -0.61 4.26
C ILE A 43 7.90 -1.19 4.05
N SER A 44 6.94 -0.69 4.83
CA SER A 44 5.50 -0.92 4.63
C SER A 44 4.78 0.43 4.43
N PRO A 45 3.95 0.60 3.39
CA PRO A 45 3.17 1.81 3.16
C PRO A 45 1.90 1.84 4.01
N ASP A 46 1.29 3.03 4.16
CA ASP A 46 -0.03 3.16 4.78
C ASP A 46 -1.15 2.65 3.85
N PHE A 47 -0.95 2.78 2.54
CA PHE A 47 -1.84 2.25 1.50
C PHE A 47 -1.04 1.56 0.39
N LEU A 48 -1.57 0.45 -0.13
CA LEU A 48 -0.96 -0.32 -1.21
C LEU A 48 -1.99 -0.53 -2.32
N CYS A 49 -1.73 0.00 -3.52
CA CYS A 49 -2.62 -0.12 -4.68
C CYS A 49 -2.20 -1.31 -5.56
N LEU A 50 -3.14 -2.20 -5.87
CA LEU A 50 -2.91 -3.43 -6.62
C LEU A 50 -3.92 -3.56 -7.77
N SER A 51 -3.47 -4.09 -8.90
CA SER A 51 -4.30 -4.53 -10.04
C SER A 51 -3.39 -5.36 -10.98
N LYS A 52 -3.61 -5.34 -12.31
CA LYS A 52 -2.82 -6.00 -13.36
C LYS A 52 -2.37 -7.41 -12.99
N GLY A 53 -1.16 -7.56 -12.44
CA GLY A 53 -0.58 -8.83 -12.00
C GLY A 53 -1.44 -9.58 -10.99
N LEU A 54 -2.31 -8.89 -10.25
CA LEU A 54 -3.22 -9.44 -9.25
C LEU A 54 -4.05 -10.62 -9.78
N THR A 55 -4.51 -10.54 -11.02
CA THR A 55 -5.31 -11.60 -11.66
C THR A 55 -4.59 -12.23 -12.85
N GLY A 56 -3.32 -11.89 -13.07
CA GLY A 56 -2.58 -12.33 -14.26
C GLY A 56 -3.24 -11.93 -15.59
N GLY A 57 -4.12 -10.92 -15.59
CA GLY A 57 -4.87 -10.52 -16.78
C GLY A 57 -6.13 -11.35 -17.09
N TYR A 58 -6.53 -12.27 -16.22
CA TYR A 58 -7.71 -13.12 -16.43
C TYR A 58 -9.03 -12.44 -16.06
N LEU A 59 -9.01 -11.51 -15.11
CA LEU A 59 -10.20 -10.84 -14.59
C LEU A 59 -9.89 -9.38 -14.24
N PRO A 60 -10.73 -8.41 -14.62
CA PRO A 60 -10.60 -7.04 -14.13
C PRO A 60 -10.81 -6.99 -12.61
N LEU A 61 -9.74 -6.68 -11.87
CA LEU A 61 -9.77 -6.52 -10.43
C LEU A 61 -8.73 -5.49 -9.99
N ALA A 62 -9.08 -4.72 -8.98
CA ALA A 62 -8.18 -3.84 -8.26
C ALA A 62 -8.44 -3.97 -6.76
N ALA A 63 -7.41 -3.73 -5.95
CA ALA A 63 -7.51 -3.71 -4.50
C ALA A 63 -6.68 -2.57 -3.94
N THR A 64 -7.22 -1.89 -2.94
CA THR A 64 -6.47 -0.93 -2.11
C THR A 64 -6.40 -1.51 -0.72
N LEU A 65 -5.21 -1.91 -0.30
CA LEU A 65 -4.95 -2.37 1.06
C LEU A 65 -4.59 -1.17 1.94
N THR A 66 -4.89 -1.25 3.22
CA THR A 66 -4.52 -0.23 4.19
C THR A 66 -4.15 -0.84 5.53
N THR A 67 -3.51 -0.06 6.40
CA THR A 67 -3.15 -0.47 7.75
C THR A 67 -4.37 -0.52 8.67
N GLU A 68 -4.29 -1.35 9.71
CA GLU A 68 -5.32 -1.42 10.76
C GLU A 68 -5.61 -0.05 11.37
N ARG A 69 -4.58 0.77 11.58
CA ARG A 69 -4.72 2.14 12.12
C ARG A 69 -5.63 3.01 11.25
N VAL A 70 -5.51 2.90 9.94
CA VAL A 70 -6.38 3.65 9.00
C VAL A 70 -7.77 3.04 9.02
N TYR A 71 -7.90 1.71 8.94
CA TYR A 71 -9.20 1.03 8.98
C TYR A 71 -10.02 1.44 10.23
N GLN A 72 -9.40 1.40 11.40
CA GLN A 72 -10.03 1.78 12.67
C GLN A 72 -10.47 3.25 12.74
N ALA A 73 -9.89 4.14 11.93
CA ALA A 73 -10.35 5.52 11.85
C ALA A 73 -11.71 5.67 11.15
N PHE A 74 -12.12 4.66 10.37
CA PHE A 74 -13.40 4.60 9.66
C PHE A 74 -14.34 3.52 10.20
N TYR A 75 -13.84 2.63 11.07
CA TYR A 75 -14.65 1.58 11.63
C TYR A 75 -15.59 2.16 12.70
N ASP A 76 -16.89 2.00 12.48
CA ASP A 76 -17.94 2.35 13.44
C ASP A 76 -19.03 1.27 13.37
N ASP A 77 -19.83 1.16 14.43
CA ASP A 77 -20.97 0.25 14.46
C ASP A 77 -22.04 0.76 13.48
N TYR A 78 -22.55 -0.12 12.64
CA TYR A 78 -23.59 0.20 11.66
C TYR A 78 -24.82 0.88 12.31
N ALA A 79 -25.11 0.54 13.58
CA ALA A 79 -26.22 1.14 14.33
C ALA A 79 -26.03 2.63 14.63
N THR A 80 -24.80 3.17 14.61
CA THR A 80 -24.54 4.58 14.94
C THR A 80 -24.83 5.52 13.77
N LEU A 81 -24.99 5.00 12.55
CA LEU A 81 -25.22 5.75 11.29
C LEU A 81 -24.25 6.91 11.08
N ARG A 82 -23.04 6.81 11.63
CA ARG A 82 -21.96 7.77 11.40
C ARG A 82 -21.20 7.35 10.14
N ALA A 83 -20.92 8.35 9.30
CA ALA A 83 -20.21 8.19 8.04
C ALA A 83 -18.69 8.17 8.27
#